data_AF-A0A2W7QS14-F1
#
_entry.id   AF-A0A2W7QS14-F1
#
_cell.length_a   1.000
_cell.length_b   1.000
_cell.length_c   1.000
_cell.angle_alpha   90.00
_cell.angle_beta   90.00
_cell.angle_gamma   90.00
#
_symmetry.space_group_name_H-M   'P 1'
#
loop_
_entity.id
_entity.type
_entity.pdbx_description
1 polymer ?
#
loop_
_entity_poly.entity_id
_entity_poly.type
_entity_poly.pdbx_seq_one_letter_code
_entity_poly.pdbx_strand_id
1 'polypeptide(L)'
;MKFNKIFFGLWIFIFALFAYWQFNDPDPEVWVSIYAMAIIFCVLGTRGIFPKIPLTVVVTVCLAGAIYFYPGGIGDWISQEVEQHDLTMKTPQMEEARETFGLLIVALVLSPALWKAWKK
;
A
#
# COMPACT_ATOMS: atom_id res chain seq x y z
N MET A 1 -3.99 14.74 18.05
CA MET A 1 -2.53 14.68 17.82
C MET A 1 -1.90 13.33 18.17
N LYS A 2 -2.19 12.72 19.34
CA LYS A 2 -1.65 11.40 19.70
C LYS A 2 -2.01 10.28 18.71
N PHE A 3 -3.27 10.20 18.28
CA PHE A 3 -3.73 9.22 17.29
C PHE A 3 -2.88 9.22 16.01
N ASN A 4 -2.69 10.38 15.37
CA ASN A 4 -1.93 10.49 14.13
C ASN A 4 -0.49 9.98 14.29
N LYS A 5 0.16 10.35 15.41
CA LYS A 5 1.54 9.93 15.67
C LYS A 5 1.66 8.41 15.83
N ILE A 6 0.72 7.80 16.55
CA ILE A 6 0.74 6.34 16.78
C ILE A 6 0.37 5.60 15.50
N PHE A 7 -0.75 5.95 14.86
CA PHE A 7 -1.25 5.28 13.67
C PHE A 7 -0.27 5.39 12.50
N PHE A 8 0.10 6.61 12.08
CA PHE A 8 1.02 6.78 10.97
C PHE A 8 2.46 6.37 11.34
N GLY A 9 2.85 6.50 12.61
CA GLY A 9 4.12 6.00 13.12
C GLY A 9 4.26 4.50 12.90
N LEU A 10 3.26 3.70 13.29
CA LEU A 10 3.23 2.26 13.05
C LEU A 10 3.33 1.93 11.55
N TRP A 11 2.54 2.61 10.72
CA TRP A 11 2.52 2.35 9.28
C TRP A 11 3.81 2.73 8.55
N ILE A 12 4.61 3.67 9.07
CA ILE A 12 5.96 3.93 8.54
C ILE A 12 6.81 2.66 8.64
N PHE A 13 6.81 2.00 9.80
CA PHE A 13 7.60 0.78 10.00
C PHE A 13 7.08 -0.37 9.14
N ILE A 14 5.75 -0.53 9.05
CA ILE A 14 5.14 -1.58 8.23
C ILE A 14 5.43 -1.37 6.74
N PHE A 15 5.29 -0.15 6.21
CA PHE A 15 5.61 0.11 4.81
C PHE A 15 7.10 0.05 4.52
N ALA A 16 7.97 0.40 5.47
CA ALA A 16 9.41 0.17 5.32
C ALA A 16 9.72 -1.33 5.21
N LEU A 17 9.01 -2.15 5.97
CA LEU A 17 9.11 -3.60 5.91
C LEU A 17 8.61 -4.14 4.56
N PHE A 18 7.46 -3.65 4.07
CA PHE A 18 6.95 -4.03 2.75
C PHE A 18 7.94 -3.63 1.64
N ALA A 19 8.43 -2.39 1.65
CA ALA A 19 9.45 -1.93 0.70
C ALA A 19 10.70 -2.81 0.71
N TYR A 20 11.17 -3.23 1.88
CA TYR A 20 12.31 -4.13 1.99
C TYR A 20 12.07 -5.48 1.28
N TRP A 21 10.86 -6.04 1.39
CA TRP A 21 10.54 -7.31 0.73
C TRP A 21 10.42 -7.21 -0.79
N GLN A 22 10.04 -6.04 -1.32
CA GLN A 22 9.92 -5.81 -2.77
C GLN A 22 11.25 -5.83 -3.52
N PHE A 23 12.40 -5.77 -2.84
CA PHE A 23 13.69 -5.97 -3.54
C PHE A 23 13.85 -7.37 -4.14
N ASN A 24 12.98 -8.32 -3.80
CA ASN A 24 12.96 -9.66 -4.39
C ASN A 24 12.01 -9.78 -5.60
N ASP A 25 11.25 -8.74 -5.91
CA ASP A 25 10.31 -8.72 -7.03
C ASP A 25 11.04 -8.39 -8.35
N PRO A 26 10.47 -8.72 -9.52
CA PRO A 26 11.10 -8.45 -10.81
C PRO A 26 11.20 -6.96 -11.17
N ASP A 27 10.33 -6.11 -10.61
CA ASP A 27 10.24 -4.66 -10.83
C ASP A 27 10.32 -3.85 -9.52
N PRO A 28 11.39 -4.03 -8.72
CA PRO A 28 11.51 -3.48 -7.37
C PRO A 28 11.45 -1.94 -7.36
N GLU A 29 11.92 -1.27 -8.41
CA GLU A 29 11.90 0.19 -8.52
C GLU A 29 10.49 0.78 -8.46
N VAL A 30 9.48 0.08 -8.98
CA VAL A 30 8.10 0.54 -8.98
C VAL A 30 7.54 0.41 -7.57
N TRP A 31 7.59 -0.80 -7.00
CA TRP A 31 6.95 -1.09 -5.72
C TRP A 31 7.65 -0.44 -4.53
N VAL A 32 8.98 -0.42 -4.50
CA VAL A 32 9.74 0.30 -3.46
C VAL A 32 9.41 1.80 -3.51
N SER A 33 9.26 2.39 -4.71
CA SER A 33 8.89 3.80 -4.86
C SER A 33 7.48 4.08 -4.33
N ILE A 34 6.52 3.18 -4.58
CA ILE A 34 5.15 3.30 -4.07
C ILE A 34 5.15 3.26 -2.53
N TYR A 35 5.85 2.30 -1.91
CA TYR A 35 5.92 2.23 -0.45
C TYR A 35 6.70 3.40 0.15
N ALA A 36 7.79 3.86 -0.48
CA ALA A 36 8.53 5.04 -0.05
C ALA A 36 7.66 6.30 -0.08
N MET A 37 6.86 6.48 -1.13
CA MET A 37 5.85 7.53 -1.20
C MET A 37 4.88 7.42 -0.02
N ALA A 38 4.38 6.21 0.30
CA ALA A 38 3.41 6.00 1.36
C ALA A 38 4.01 6.37 2.73
N ILE A 39 5.28 6.01 2.95
CA ILE A 39 6.06 6.40 4.13
C ILE A 39 6.14 7.94 4.25
N ILE A 40 6.41 8.66 3.15
CA ILE A 40 6.46 10.14 3.16
C ILE A 40 5.13 10.73 3.65
N PHE A 41 4.00 10.26 3.13
CA PHE A 41 2.69 10.76 3.58
C PHE A 41 2.35 10.34 5.02
N CYS A 42 2.78 9.16 5.46
CA CYS A 42 2.68 8.78 6.87
C CYS A 42 3.52 9.70 7.77
N VAL A 43 4.76 10.04 7.38
CA VAL A 43 5.61 11.01 8.10
C VAL A 43 4.92 12.36 8.19
N LEU A 44 4.37 12.89 7.10
CA LEU A 44 3.57 14.11 7.11
C LEU A 44 2.35 13.98 8.04
N GLY A 45 1.69 12.82 8.02
CA GLY A 45 0.58 12.48 8.90
C GLY A 45 0.93 12.53 10.38
N THR A 46 2.11 12.03 10.78
CA THR A 46 2.59 12.14 12.18
C THR A 46 2.76 13.60 12.63
N ARG A 47 3.09 14.50 11.69
CA ARG A 47 3.21 15.95 11.91
C ARG A 47 1.89 16.70 11.76
N GLY A 48 0.80 16.02 11.40
CA GLY A 48 -0.52 16.61 11.18
C GLY A 48 -0.62 17.44 9.90
N ILE A 49 0.27 17.19 8.94
CA ILE A 49 0.31 17.85 7.63
C ILE A 49 -0.40 16.94 6.64
N PHE A 50 -1.43 17.45 5.96
CA PHE A 50 -2.27 16.67 5.05
C PHE A 50 -2.41 17.41 3.71
N PRO A 51 -1.46 17.26 2.77
CA PRO A 51 -1.50 17.94 1.48
C PRO A 51 -2.67 17.41 0.65
N LYS A 52 -3.73 18.22 0.52
CA LYS A 52 -5.02 17.81 -0.07
C LYS A 52 -4.90 17.21 -1.46
N ILE A 53 -4.32 17.95 -2.41
CA ILE A 53 -4.22 17.50 -3.81
C ILE A 53 -3.28 16.30 -3.96
N PRO A 54 -2.03 16.33 -3.43
CA PRO A 54 -1.14 15.18 -3.54
C PRO A 54 -1.71 13.90 -2.89
N LEU A 55 -2.36 13.99 -1.73
CA LEU A 55 -3.02 12.84 -1.09
C LEU A 55 -4.14 12.29 -1.96
N THR A 56 -4.97 13.15 -2.55
CA THR A 56 -6.04 12.72 -3.47
C THR A 56 -5.46 11.95 -4.64
N VAL A 57 -4.43 12.50 -5.30
CA VAL A 57 -3.79 11.85 -6.46
C VAL A 57 -3.25 10.47 -6.07
N VAL A 58 -2.48 10.38 -4.99
CA VAL A 58 -1.90 9.12 -4.53
C VAL A 58 -2.98 8.08 -4.24
N VAL A 59 -3.99 8.42 -3.44
CA VAL A 59 -5.04 7.46 -3.09
C VAL A 59 -5.83 7.02 -4.33
N THR A 60 -6.15 7.95 -5.23
CA THR A 60 -6.85 7.63 -6.48
C THR A 60 -6.01 6.74 -7.40
N VAL A 61 -4.72 7.02 -7.56
CA VAL A 61 -3.82 6.21 -8.39
C VAL A 61 -3.66 4.80 -7.79
N CYS A 62 -3.50 4.68 -6.47
CA CYS A 62 -3.45 3.38 -5.82
C CYS A 62 -4.76 2.58 -6.00
N LEU A 63 -5.92 3.23 -5.87
CA LEU A 63 -7.21 2.57 -6.12
C LEU A 63 -7.38 2.15 -7.59
N ALA A 64 -6.98 3.01 -8.53
CA ALA A 64 -7.03 2.69 -9.96
C ALA A 64 -6.07 1.54 -10.31
N GLY A 65 -4.86 1.55 -9.76
CA GLY A 65 -3.89 0.47 -9.92
C GLY A 65 -4.38 -0.85 -9.32
N ALA A 66 -4.98 -0.81 -8.13
CA ALA A 66 -5.58 -2.00 -7.52
C ALA A 66 -6.71 -2.60 -8.37
N ILE A 67 -7.47 -1.78 -9.09
CA ILE A 67 -8.49 -2.26 -10.04
C ILE A 67 -7.83 -2.82 -11.30
N TYR A 68 -6.76 -2.19 -11.77
CA TYR A 68 -6.03 -2.58 -12.98
C TYR A 68 -5.33 -3.93 -12.84
N PHE A 69 -4.63 -4.15 -11.72
CA PHE A 69 -3.88 -5.38 -11.43
C PHE A 69 -4.76 -6.50 -10.87
N TYR A 70 -6.07 -6.30 -10.70
CA TYR A 70 -6.92 -7.30 -10.09
C TYR A 70 -7.00 -8.57 -10.95
N PRO A 71 -6.44 -9.72 -10.49
CA PRO A 71 -6.30 -10.92 -11.34
C PRO A 71 -7.62 -11.68 -11.53
N GLY A 72 -8.70 -11.25 -10.87
CA GLY A 72 -9.94 -12.01 -10.75
C GLY A 72 -9.82 -13.18 -9.75
N GLY A 73 -10.96 -13.69 -9.28
CA GLY A 73 -10.97 -14.94 -8.49
C GLY A 73 -10.20 -14.90 -7.16
N ILE A 74 -10.55 -14.00 -6.23
CA ILE A 74 -9.92 -13.92 -4.88
C ILE A 74 -9.91 -15.28 -4.16
N GLY A 75 -10.97 -16.08 -4.31
CA GLY A 75 -11.07 -17.40 -3.68
C GLY A 75 -10.01 -18.38 -4.17
N ASP A 76 -9.69 -18.34 -5.47
CA ASP A 76 -8.69 -19.20 -6.09
C ASP A 76 -7.26 -18.74 -5.74
N TRP A 77 -7.05 -17.44 -5.58
CA TRP A 77 -5.77 -16.92 -5.07
C TRP A 77 -5.53 -17.33 -3.61
N ILE A 78 -6.53 -17.20 -2.74
CA ILE A 78 -6.40 -17.59 -1.33
C ILE A 78 -6.08 -19.08 -1.20
N SER A 79 -6.75 -19.94 -1.98
CA SER A 79 -6.45 -21.38 -1.94
C SER A 79 -5.02 -21.68 -2.39
N GLN A 80 -4.53 -21.01 -3.44
CA GLN A 80 -3.15 -21.14 -3.92
C GLN A 80 -2.12 -20.69 -2.88
N GLU A 81 -2.31 -19.53 -2.24
CA GLU A 81 -1.39 -19.04 -1.19
C GLU A 81 -1.37 -19.98 0.02
N VAL A 82 -2.52 -20.54 0.41
CA VAL A 82 -2.60 -21.49 1.53
C VAL A 82 -1.89 -22.80 1.21
N GLU A 83 -2.07 -23.33 0.00
CA GLU A 83 -1.45 -24.60 -0.43
C GLU A 83 0.08 -24.48 -0.59
N GLN A 84 0.55 -23.29 -0.96
CA GLN A 84 1.97 -23.07 -1.23
C GLN A 84 2.85 -23.05 0.03
N HIS A 85 2.31 -22.59 1.17
CA HIS A 85 3.02 -22.49 2.46
C HIS A 85 4.36 -21.72 2.44
N ASP A 86 4.61 -20.87 1.45
CA ASP A 86 5.80 -20.02 1.38
C ASP A 86 5.47 -18.64 0.77
N LEU A 87 6.36 -17.66 0.97
CA LEU A 87 6.18 -16.28 0.49
C LEU A 87 6.70 -16.06 -0.93
N THR A 88 7.08 -17.10 -1.68
CA THR A 88 7.58 -16.92 -3.05
C THR A 88 6.43 -16.62 -4.01
N MET A 89 6.70 -15.87 -5.08
CA MET A 89 5.72 -15.66 -6.15
C MET A 89 5.99 -16.68 -7.24
N LYS A 90 5.08 -17.65 -7.41
CA LYS A 90 5.26 -18.75 -8.38
C LYS A 90 4.40 -18.59 -9.64
N THR A 91 3.33 -17.79 -9.56
CA THR A 91 2.41 -17.55 -10.67
C THR A 91 2.20 -16.04 -10.86
N PRO A 92 1.96 -15.59 -12.11
CA PRO A 92 1.62 -14.18 -12.38
C PRO A 92 0.39 -13.70 -11.60
N GLN A 93 -0.59 -14.59 -11.39
CA GLN A 93 -1.80 -14.26 -10.63
C GLN A 93 -1.50 -13.97 -9.16
N MET A 94 -0.52 -14.64 -8.56
CA MET A 94 -0.10 -14.36 -7.19
C MET A 94 0.62 -13.02 -7.07
N GLU A 95 1.46 -12.69 -8.05
CA GLU A 95 2.12 -11.39 -8.15
C GLU A 95 1.07 -10.27 -8.27
N GLU A 96 0.21 -10.33 -9.29
CA GLU A 96 -0.89 -9.38 -9.52
C GLU A 96 -1.83 -9.23 -8.30
N ALA A 97 -2.12 -10.33 -7.60
CA ALA A 97 -2.90 -10.28 -6.36
C ALA A 97 -2.17 -9.51 -5.25
N ARG A 98 -0.89 -9.81 -5.01
CA ARG A 98 -0.09 -9.14 -3.97
C ARG A 98 0.08 -7.65 -4.26
N GLU A 99 0.33 -7.30 -5.52
CA GLU A 99 0.36 -5.92 -6.01
C GLU A 99 -0.97 -5.20 -5.76
N THR A 100 -2.08 -5.85 -6.13
CA THR A 100 -3.43 -5.35 -5.89
C THR A 100 -3.67 -5.06 -4.41
N PHE A 101 -3.38 -6.02 -3.53
CA PHE A 101 -3.58 -5.85 -2.09
C PHE A 101 -2.62 -4.82 -1.49
N GLY A 102 -1.37 -4.75 -1.96
CA GLY A 102 -0.42 -3.73 -1.56
C GLY A 102 -0.95 -2.32 -1.84
N LEU A 103 -1.45 -2.08 -3.06
CA LEU A 103 -2.06 -0.81 -3.46
C LEU A 103 -3.32 -0.49 -2.65
N LEU A 104 -4.19 -1.47 -2.38
CA LEU A 104 -5.36 -1.30 -1.53
C LEU A 104 -4.97 -0.91 -0.10
N ILE A 105 -3.96 -1.55 0.48
CA ILE A 105 -3.47 -1.23 1.82
C ILE A 105 -2.96 0.22 1.85
N VAL A 106 -2.15 0.64 0.87
CA VAL A 106 -1.67 2.03 0.77
C VAL A 106 -2.85 3.02 0.73
N ALA A 107 -3.84 2.77 -0.13
CA ALA A 107 -5.02 3.62 -0.25
C ALA A 107 -5.82 3.70 1.08
N LEU A 108 -6.06 2.54 1.72
CA LEU A 108 -6.80 2.46 2.98
C LEU A 108 -6.08 3.17 4.11
N VAL A 109 -4.76 3.01 4.23
CA VAL A 109 -3.95 3.61 5.29
C VAL A 109 -3.84 5.12 5.15
N LEU A 110 -3.77 5.63 3.91
CA LEU A 110 -3.73 7.08 3.66
C LEU A 110 -5.13 7.73 3.71
N SER A 111 -6.22 6.95 3.63
CA SER A 111 -7.60 7.46 3.68
C SER A 111 -7.93 8.36 4.89
N PRO A 112 -7.43 8.11 6.13
CA PRO A 112 -7.71 8.99 7.26
C PRO A 112 -6.96 10.33 7.15
N ALA A 113 -5.80 10.36 6.48
CA ALA A 113 -5.09 11.59 6.16
C ALA A 113 -5.85 12.40 5.10
N LEU A 114 -6.31 11.71 4.04
CA LEU A 114 -7.12 12.30 2.99
C LEU A 114 -8.41 12.92 3.54
N TRP A 115 -9.15 12.19 4.37
CA TRP A 115 -10.37 12.69 5.01
C TRP A 115 -10.12 13.95 5.84
N LYS A 116 -9.02 13.99 6.61
CA LYS A 116 -8.61 15.20 7.36
C LYS A 116 -8.23 16.36 6.45
N ALA A 117 -7.64 16.09 5.29
CA ALA A 117 -7.27 17.11 4.31
C ALA A 117 -8.48 17.81 3.68
N TRP A 118 -9.58 17.09 3.50
CA TRP A 118 -10.82 17.63 2.91
C TRP A 118 -11.81 18.19 3.92
N LYS A 119 -11.69 17.83 5.21
CA LYS A 119 -12.50 18.40 6.30
C LYS A 119 -11.97 19.72 6.87
N LYS A 120 -10.68 20.01 6.67
CA LYS A 120 -10.09 21.31 7.00
C LYS A 120 -10.41 22.32 5.90
#